data_AF-A0AAV2SA14-F1
#
_entry.id   AF-A0AAV2SA14-F1
#
_cell.length_a   1.000
_cell.length_b   1.000
_cell.length_c   1.000
_cell.angle_alpha   90.00
_cell.angle_beta   90.00
_cell.angle_gamma   90.00
#
_symmetry.space_group_name_H-M   'P 1'
#
loop_
_entity.id
_entity.type
_entity.pdbx_description
1 polymer ?
#
loop_
_entity_poly.entity_id
_entity_poly.type
_entity_poly.pdbx_seq_one_letter_code
_entity_poly.pdbx_strand_id
1 'polypeptide(L)'
;YLHQSPWCITQALLLRLGSSTVSSVTTMVQQVALLQLIAVAALTCESVTADITCYYCSDDPGDESYDPACGIYEYQGQTQSFGEYHDTCTITIEDKGYVWRGVSAGPFEDGQCFEQDGYYTGCHCRGDLCNTHSYCAQCGYPKPTPTSAEHLKCYQCVDCAIVDEETTPVVEDKYLSCASTVFMNSTEVIRSGSYEEHTDGECIQHMETLTCWCSQDLCNNDQIGL
;
A
#
# COMPACT_ATOMS: atom_id res chain seq x y z
N TYR A 1 12.08 7.58 22.52
CA TYR A 1 11.23 8.66 23.09
C TYR A 1 9.89 8.03 23.48
N LEU A 2 9.48 8.12 24.75
CA LEU A 2 8.21 7.54 25.22
C LEU A 2 7.05 8.37 24.68
N HIS A 3 6.34 7.88 23.67
CA HIS A 3 5.06 8.44 23.24
C HIS A 3 4.04 8.20 24.36
N GLN A 4 3.87 9.21 25.22
CA GLN A 4 2.76 9.25 26.16
C GLN A 4 1.47 9.54 25.36
N SER A 5 0.61 8.55 25.24
CA SER A 5 -0.74 8.70 24.68
C SER A 5 -1.53 9.78 25.45
N PRO A 6 -2.15 10.76 24.77
CA PRO A 6 -2.75 11.93 25.42
C PRO A 6 -4.17 11.70 25.98
N TRP A 7 -4.64 10.45 26.11
CA TRP A 7 -6.05 10.17 26.41
C TRP A 7 -6.38 9.80 27.87
N CYS A 8 -5.42 9.80 28.79
CA CYS A 8 -5.70 9.84 30.24
C CYS A 8 -5.86 11.33 30.67
N ILE A 9 -6.71 12.12 29.97
CA ILE A 9 -7.12 13.45 30.45
C ILE A 9 -7.95 13.20 31.70
N THR A 10 -7.31 13.48 32.81
CA THR A 10 -7.84 13.52 34.16
C THR A 10 -9.05 14.46 34.14
N GLN A 11 -10.27 13.91 34.15
CA GLN A 11 -11.38 14.64 34.76
C GLN A 11 -11.03 14.75 36.24
N ALA A 12 -10.30 15.81 36.59
CA ALA A 12 -10.10 16.23 37.95
C ALA A 12 -11.49 16.61 38.49
N LEU A 13 -12.13 15.64 39.15
CA LEU A 13 -13.36 15.81 39.88
C LEU A 13 -13.14 16.92 40.92
N LEU A 14 -13.52 18.15 40.60
CA LEU A 14 -13.53 19.30 41.51
C LEU A 14 -14.62 19.07 42.56
N LEU A 15 -14.32 18.23 43.56
CA LEU A 15 -15.09 18.13 44.79
C LEU A 15 -14.87 19.43 45.58
N ARG A 16 -15.77 20.41 45.39
CA ARG A 16 -15.91 21.55 46.29
C ARG A 16 -16.32 21.03 47.67
N LEU A 17 -15.35 20.85 48.56
CA LEU A 17 -15.60 20.61 49.97
C LEU A 17 -16.17 21.89 50.58
N GLY A 18 -17.49 21.91 50.77
CA GLY A 18 -18.18 22.93 51.55
C GLY A 18 -17.65 22.90 52.99
N SER A 19 -17.16 24.05 53.45
CA SER A 19 -16.63 24.25 54.79
C SER A 19 -17.77 24.20 55.82
N SER A 20 -17.88 23.06 56.50
CA SER A 20 -18.60 22.95 57.77
C SER A 20 -17.63 22.40 58.81
N THR A 21 -17.54 23.09 59.93
CA THR A 21 -16.70 22.76 61.09
C THR A 21 -17.06 21.38 61.63
N VAL A 22 -16.28 20.35 61.26
CA VAL A 22 -16.44 18.98 61.76
C VAL A 22 -15.13 18.54 62.42
N SER A 23 -15.30 17.89 63.57
CA SER A 23 -14.31 17.33 64.49
C SER A 23 -13.04 16.77 63.83
N SER A 24 -11.88 17.13 64.39
CA SER A 24 -10.51 16.86 63.89
C SER A 24 -10.17 15.40 63.57
N VAL A 25 -10.98 14.44 64.01
CA VAL A 25 -10.71 13.00 63.83
C VAL A 25 -11.35 12.45 62.54
N THR A 26 -12.50 12.98 62.13
CA THR A 26 -13.18 12.54 60.89
C THR A 26 -12.48 13.06 59.64
N THR A 27 -11.82 14.21 59.71
CA THR A 27 -11.06 14.81 58.59
C THR A 27 -9.83 13.99 58.18
N MET A 28 -9.14 13.34 59.11
CA MET A 28 -7.97 12.52 58.77
C MET A 28 -8.35 11.23 58.04
N VAL A 29 -9.44 10.57 58.46
CA VAL A 29 -9.91 9.33 57.81
C VAL A 29 -10.34 9.59 56.37
N GLN A 30 -10.98 10.73 56.12
CA GLN A 30 -11.48 11.11 54.80
C GLN A 30 -10.35 11.45 53.81
N GLN A 31 -9.24 12.03 54.28
CA GLN A 31 -8.06 12.29 53.43
C GLN A 31 -7.32 11.02 53.02
N VAL A 32 -7.21 10.03 53.91
CA VAL A 32 -6.55 8.74 53.60
C VAL A 32 -7.34 7.95 52.56
N ALA A 33 -8.68 7.92 52.68
CA ALA A 33 -9.54 7.24 51.71
C ALA A 33 -9.43 7.86 50.30
N LEU A 34 -9.31 9.19 50.19
CA LEU A 34 -9.17 9.88 48.91
C LEU A 34 -7.81 9.58 48.24
N LEU A 35 -6.72 9.56 49.02
CA LEU A 35 -5.39 9.21 48.54
C LEU A 35 -5.31 7.76 48.04
N GLN A 36 -5.99 6.83 48.72
CA GLN A 36 -6.09 5.44 48.26
C GLN A 36 -6.87 5.33 46.95
N LEU A 37 -7.93 6.12 46.76
CA LEU A 37 -8.74 6.10 45.54
C LEU A 37 -7.98 6.66 44.33
N ILE A 38 -7.18 7.73 44.53
CA ILE A 38 -6.30 8.29 43.48
C ILE A 38 -5.19 7.30 43.11
N ALA A 39 -4.58 6.62 44.09
CA ALA A 39 -3.56 5.62 43.83
C ALA A 39 -4.11 4.42 43.02
N VAL A 40 -5.32 3.96 43.33
CA VAL A 40 -5.99 2.87 42.58
C VAL A 40 -6.36 3.32 41.17
N ALA A 41 -6.85 4.55 40.98
CA ALA A 41 -7.17 5.07 39.64
C ALA A 41 -5.92 5.27 38.76
N ALA A 42 -4.76 5.58 39.36
CA ALA A 42 -3.49 5.65 38.64
C ALA A 42 -2.95 4.27 38.25
N LEU A 43 -3.30 3.20 38.98
CA LEU A 43 -2.92 1.82 38.67
C LEU A 43 -3.76 1.19 37.55
N THR A 44 -4.93 1.77 37.21
CA THR A 44 -5.81 1.27 36.15
C THR A 44 -5.68 1.99 34.81
N CYS A 45 -4.72 2.91 34.62
CA CYS A 45 -4.36 3.37 33.27
C CYS A 45 -3.48 2.25 32.67
N GLU A 46 -4.10 1.08 32.45
CA GLU A 46 -3.54 0.03 31.60
C GLU A 46 -3.25 0.70 30.26
N SER A 47 -1.99 0.62 29.84
CA SER A 47 -1.59 1.06 28.52
C SER A 47 -2.39 0.24 27.51
N VAL A 48 -3.49 0.81 27.02
CA VAL A 48 -4.15 0.30 25.83
C VAL A 48 -3.11 0.46 24.73
N THR A 49 -2.39 -0.62 24.44
CA THR A 49 -1.57 -0.71 23.25
C THR A 49 -2.58 -0.70 22.10
N ALA A 50 -2.72 0.46 21.47
CA ALA A 50 -3.57 0.55 20.30
C ALA A 50 -2.99 -0.39 19.25
N ASP A 51 -3.82 -1.30 18.75
CA ASP A 51 -3.47 -2.11 17.58
C ASP A 51 -3.11 -1.15 16.44
N ILE A 52 -2.09 -1.50 15.66
CA ILE A 52 -1.74 -0.77 14.43
C ILE A 52 -2.37 -1.48 13.23
N THR A 53 -3.00 -0.73 12.34
CA THR A 53 -3.50 -1.26 11.07
C THR A 53 -2.53 -0.88 9.96
N CYS A 54 -2.03 -1.86 9.21
CA CYS A 54 -1.13 -1.65 8.07
C CYS A 54 -1.72 -2.26 6.80
N TYR A 55 -1.31 -1.78 5.62
CA TYR A 55 -1.49 -2.55 4.40
C TYR A 55 -0.64 -3.83 4.47
N TYR A 56 -1.21 -4.95 4.06
CA TYR A 56 -0.55 -6.26 4.10
C TYR A 56 -0.71 -6.96 2.75
N CYS A 57 0.36 -7.01 1.97
CA CYS A 57 0.37 -7.60 0.63
C CYS A 57 1.79 -7.82 0.11
N SER A 58 1.89 -8.59 -0.97
CA SER A 58 3.06 -8.70 -1.83
C SER A 58 2.63 -8.66 -3.29
N ASP A 59 3.38 -8.03 -4.19
CA ASP A 59 3.16 -8.20 -5.65
C ASP A 59 4.01 -9.34 -6.25
N ASP A 60 4.71 -10.15 -5.43
CA ASP A 60 5.35 -11.41 -5.85
C ASP A 60 4.29 -12.53 -5.97
N PRO A 61 4.06 -13.10 -7.17
CA PRO A 61 3.11 -14.21 -7.37
C PRO A 61 3.41 -15.47 -6.56
N GLY A 62 4.61 -15.60 -5.99
CA GLY A 62 5.00 -16.71 -5.11
C GLY A 62 4.58 -16.55 -3.65
N ASP A 63 4.12 -15.36 -3.23
CA ASP A 63 3.82 -15.04 -1.83
C ASP A 63 2.37 -15.39 -1.45
N GLU A 64 2.14 -15.76 -0.18
CA GLU A 64 0.80 -16.08 0.32
C GLU A 64 -0.13 -14.86 0.41
N SER A 65 0.46 -13.67 0.50
CA SER A 65 -0.22 -12.38 0.52
C SER A 65 -0.25 -11.70 -0.86
N TYR A 66 -0.14 -12.50 -1.93
CA TYR A 66 -0.15 -11.98 -3.29
C TYR A 66 -1.37 -11.11 -3.58
N ASP A 67 -1.09 -9.85 -3.88
CA ASP A 67 -2.00 -8.85 -4.41
C ASP A 67 -1.26 -8.13 -5.52
N PRO A 68 -1.66 -8.30 -6.80
CA PRO A 68 -0.95 -7.65 -7.88
C PRO A 68 -0.88 -6.13 -7.64
N ALA A 69 -1.94 -5.50 -7.13
CA ALA A 69 -1.96 -4.06 -6.87
C ALA A 69 -0.99 -3.59 -5.76
N CYS A 70 -0.31 -4.48 -5.03
CA CYS A 70 0.54 -4.11 -3.89
C CYS A 70 1.63 -3.09 -4.26
N GLY A 71 2.19 -3.22 -5.47
CA GLY A 71 3.20 -2.31 -6.02
C GLY A 71 2.70 -0.91 -6.34
N ILE A 72 1.38 -0.65 -6.33
CA ILE A 72 0.80 0.67 -6.65
C ILE A 72 1.12 1.70 -5.55
N TYR A 73 1.52 2.91 -5.94
CA TYR A 73 1.95 3.94 -4.99
C TYR A 73 0.84 4.34 -4.01
N GLU A 74 -0.37 4.50 -4.52
CA GLU A 74 -1.57 4.84 -3.77
C GLU A 74 -2.38 3.58 -3.41
N TYR A 75 -1.69 2.53 -2.95
CA TYR A 75 -2.34 1.26 -2.62
C TYR A 75 -3.45 1.45 -1.56
N GLN A 76 -4.63 0.90 -1.84
CA GLN A 76 -5.83 0.94 -1.00
C GLN A 76 -6.47 -0.45 -0.80
N GLY A 77 -5.68 -1.51 -0.98
CA GLY A 77 -6.16 -2.89 -0.94
C GLY A 77 -6.21 -3.48 0.47
N GLN A 78 -5.67 -4.68 0.61
CA GLN A 78 -5.74 -5.49 1.83
C GLN A 78 -5.04 -4.83 3.03
N THR A 79 -5.74 -4.83 4.15
CA THR A 79 -5.26 -4.29 5.43
C THR A 79 -5.34 -5.35 6.53
N GLN A 80 -4.42 -5.29 7.49
CA GLN A 80 -4.42 -6.16 8.66
C GLN A 80 -4.10 -5.35 9.93
N SER A 81 -4.78 -5.67 11.03
CA SER A 81 -4.49 -5.11 12.35
C SER A 81 -3.57 -6.04 13.13
N PHE A 82 -2.57 -5.46 13.77
CA PHE A 82 -1.54 -6.16 14.54
C PHE A 82 -1.53 -5.67 15.98
N GLY A 83 -1.36 -6.61 16.91
CA GLY A 83 -1.39 -6.34 18.35
C GLY A 83 -0.07 -5.81 18.93
N GLU A 84 0.02 -5.85 20.27
CA GLU A 84 1.00 -5.17 21.14
C GLU A 84 2.50 -5.22 20.73
N TYR A 85 2.93 -6.21 19.95
CA TYR A 85 4.33 -6.35 19.54
C TYR A 85 4.70 -5.58 18.27
N HIS A 86 3.73 -4.94 17.65
CA HIS A 86 3.87 -4.25 16.37
C HIS A 86 3.47 -2.78 16.52
N ASP A 87 4.40 -1.88 16.26
CA ASP A 87 4.21 -0.43 16.40
C ASP A 87 4.52 0.34 15.11
N THR A 88 4.94 -0.35 14.05
CA THR A 88 5.34 0.27 12.78
C THR A 88 4.91 -0.55 11.57
N CYS A 89 4.42 0.13 10.54
CA CYS A 89 4.20 -0.47 9.24
C CYS A 89 5.50 -0.42 8.43
N THR A 90 5.61 -1.33 7.46
CA THR A 90 6.82 -1.49 6.64
C THR A 90 6.45 -1.58 5.17
N ILE A 91 7.35 -1.04 4.34
CA ILE A 91 7.40 -1.28 2.89
C ILE A 91 8.79 -1.82 2.59
N THR A 92 8.86 -2.90 1.83
CA THR A 92 10.09 -3.50 1.35
C THR A 92 10.01 -3.59 -0.17
N ILE A 93 11.10 -3.22 -0.84
CA ILE A 93 11.27 -3.32 -2.29
C ILE A 93 12.43 -4.29 -2.52
N GLU A 94 12.13 -5.43 -3.12
CA GLU A 94 13.11 -6.46 -3.45
C GLU A 94 13.97 -6.06 -4.65
N ASP A 95 15.11 -6.73 -4.83
CA ASP A 95 16.04 -6.57 -5.96
C ASP A 95 15.37 -6.77 -7.33
N LYS A 96 14.35 -7.62 -7.40
CA LYS A 96 13.53 -7.87 -8.60
C LYS A 96 12.45 -6.81 -8.85
N GLY A 97 12.30 -5.84 -7.96
CA GLY A 97 11.29 -4.78 -8.05
C GLY A 97 9.96 -5.12 -7.38
N TYR A 98 9.82 -6.32 -6.80
CA TYR A 98 8.63 -6.68 -6.04
C TYR A 98 8.52 -5.81 -4.78
N VAL A 99 7.29 -5.40 -4.48
CA VAL A 99 6.90 -4.62 -3.32
C VAL A 99 6.14 -5.51 -2.34
N TRP A 100 6.66 -5.57 -1.12
CA TRP A 100 5.97 -6.13 0.03
C TRP A 100 5.57 -5.02 1.01
N ARG A 101 4.33 -5.08 1.50
CA ARG A 101 3.80 -4.19 2.54
C ARG A 101 3.39 -5.05 3.72
N GLY A 102 3.74 -4.60 4.92
CA GLY A 102 3.29 -5.28 6.13
C GLY A 102 3.64 -4.52 7.38
N VAL A 103 4.02 -5.28 8.41
CA VAL A 103 4.30 -4.77 9.74
C VAL A 103 5.71 -5.18 10.18
N SER A 104 6.33 -4.41 11.05
CA SER A 104 7.55 -4.84 11.74
C SER A 104 7.36 -4.91 13.25
N ALA A 105 8.16 -5.75 13.90
CA ALA A 105 8.23 -5.81 15.35
C ALA A 105 9.53 -5.14 15.78
N GLY A 106 9.43 -3.99 16.43
CA GLY A 106 10.59 -3.31 16.99
C GLY A 106 10.43 -1.79 17.00
N PRO A 107 11.13 -1.08 17.90
CA PRO A 107 10.97 0.35 18.09
C PRO A 107 11.65 1.12 16.96
N PHE A 108 11.11 1.04 15.74
CA PHE A 108 11.63 1.76 14.59
C PHE A 108 11.10 3.20 14.58
N GLU A 109 11.96 4.12 14.15
CA GLU A 109 11.59 5.53 13.97
C GLU A 109 10.86 5.72 12.64
N ASP A 110 10.01 6.73 12.57
CA ASP A 110 9.29 7.06 11.34
C ASP A 110 10.28 7.43 10.22
N GLY A 111 10.13 6.80 9.06
CA GLY A 111 11.05 6.94 7.93
C GLY A 111 12.38 6.20 8.07
N GLN A 112 12.56 5.38 9.12
CA GLN A 112 13.79 4.61 9.31
C GLN A 112 14.00 3.60 8.16
N CYS A 113 15.15 3.70 7.52
CA CYS A 113 15.56 2.81 6.43
C CYS A 113 16.29 1.57 6.94
N PHE A 114 16.13 0.46 6.24
CA PHE A 114 16.93 -0.74 6.41
C PHE A 114 17.23 -1.37 5.05
N GLU A 115 18.39 -2.01 4.95
CA GLU A 115 18.85 -2.67 3.74
C GLU A 115 19.49 -4.00 4.15
N GLN A 116 19.22 -5.07 3.40
CA GLN A 116 19.90 -6.35 3.59
C GLN A 116 20.75 -6.66 2.35
N ASP A 117 22.04 -6.35 2.41
CA ASP A 117 23.11 -6.77 1.46
C ASP A 117 22.67 -6.91 -0.02
N GLY A 118 21.92 -5.93 -0.55
CA GLY A 118 21.47 -5.92 -1.94
C GLY A 118 20.26 -6.81 -2.29
N TYR A 119 19.64 -7.49 -1.33
CA TYR A 119 18.43 -8.30 -1.54
C TYR A 119 17.15 -7.45 -1.54
N TYR A 120 17.07 -6.50 -0.63
CA TYR A 120 15.94 -5.59 -0.55
C TYR A 120 16.31 -4.30 0.17
N THR A 121 15.55 -3.26 -0.11
CA THR A 121 15.54 -1.99 0.64
C THR A 121 14.16 -1.81 1.24
N GLY A 122 14.09 -1.43 2.51
CA GLY A 122 12.82 -1.15 3.16
C GLY A 122 12.85 0.09 4.04
N CYS A 123 11.66 0.54 4.42
CA CYS A 123 11.47 1.64 5.33
C CYS A 123 10.28 1.40 6.25
N HIS A 124 10.43 1.90 7.48
CA HIS A 124 9.39 1.89 8.50
C HIS A 124 8.62 3.21 8.50
N CYS A 125 7.37 3.15 8.88
CA CYS A 125 6.56 4.33 9.16
C CYS A 125 5.65 4.10 10.38
N ARG A 126 5.21 5.19 11.00
CA ARG A 126 4.32 5.17 12.16
C ARG A 126 2.90 5.62 11.81
N GLY A 127 1.92 4.99 12.47
CA GLY A 127 0.50 5.30 12.31
C GLY A 127 -0.22 4.34 11.36
N ASP A 128 -1.54 4.37 11.41
CA ASP A 128 -2.36 3.46 10.62
C ASP A 128 -2.21 3.74 9.12
N LEU A 129 -2.06 2.67 8.36
CA LEU A 129 -1.98 2.66 6.90
C LEU A 129 -0.89 3.57 6.35
N CYS A 130 0.14 3.89 7.14
CA CYS A 130 1.22 4.78 6.71
C CYS A 130 2.10 4.16 5.61
N ASN A 131 2.05 2.83 5.46
CA ASN A 131 2.82 2.10 4.46
C ASN A 131 2.14 2.13 3.09
N THR A 132 1.65 3.30 2.68
CA THR A 132 1.18 3.69 1.35
C THR A 132 1.76 5.07 1.02
N HIS A 133 1.73 5.50 -0.24
CA HIS A 133 2.37 6.76 -0.68
C HIS A 133 3.85 6.89 -0.30
N SER A 134 4.53 5.76 -0.08
CA SER A 134 5.94 5.71 0.26
C SER A 134 6.59 4.60 -0.55
N TYR A 135 7.70 4.92 -1.20
CA TYR A 135 8.61 3.95 -1.79
C TYR A 135 10.01 4.13 -1.21
N CYS A 136 10.06 4.48 0.08
CA CYS A 136 11.33 4.68 0.77
C CYS A 136 12.24 5.69 0.02
N ALA A 137 11.66 6.73 -0.60
CA ALA A 137 12.42 7.73 -1.35
C ALA A 137 13.44 8.44 -0.44
N GLN A 138 13.13 8.57 0.85
CA GLN A 138 14.03 9.05 1.90
C GLN A 138 15.28 8.16 2.09
N CYS A 139 15.22 6.91 1.65
CA CYS A 139 16.30 5.93 1.70
C CYS A 139 17.16 5.95 0.43
N GLY A 140 16.91 6.86 -0.51
CA GLY A 140 17.64 6.95 -1.78
C GLY A 140 17.27 5.86 -2.78
N TYR A 141 16.24 5.05 -2.51
CA TYR A 141 15.72 4.10 -3.46
C TYR A 141 14.84 4.84 -4.49
N PRO A 142 15.09 4.70 -5.80
CA PRO A 142 14.22 5.29 -6.81
C PRO A 142 12.83 4.68 -6.69
N LYS A 143 11.78 5.47 -6.91
CA LYS A 143 10.41 4.95 -7.01
C LYS A 143 10.44 3.76 -7.98
N PRO A 144 10.07 2.53 -7.57
CA PRO A 144 9.98 1.42 -8.49
C PRO A 144 9.03 1.83 -9.60
N THR A 145 9.44 1.59 -10.85
CA THR A 145 8.49 1.64 -11.96
C THR A 145 7.44 0.59 -11.59
N PRO A 146 6.17 0.97 -11.38
CA PRO A 146 5.16 0.00 -11.00
C PRO A 146 5.19 -1.11 -12.05
N THR A 147 5.54 -2.32 -11.62
CA THR A 147 5.26 -3.53 -12.39
C THR A 147 3.76 -3.46 -12.60
N SER A 148 3.31 -3.16 -13.83
CA SER A 148 1.90 -2.91 -14.13
C SER A 148 1.09 -4.11 -13.68
N ALA A 149 0.48 -3.99 -12.52
CA ALA A 149 -0.22 -5.08 -11.87
C ALA A 149 -1.73 -4.98 -12.04
N GLU A 150 -2.16 -4.24 -13.04
CA GLU A 150 -3.35 -4.64 -13.77
C GLU A 150 -2.85 -5.47 -14.93
N HIS A 151 -3.22 -6.75 -14.94
CA HIS A 151 -2.97 -7.63 -16.08
C HIS A 151 -3.58 -6.96 -17.30
N LEU A 152 -2.72 -6.48 -18.19
CA LEU A 152 -3.16 -5.69 -19.32
C LEU A 152 -4.04 -6.57 -20.20
N LYS A 153 -5.31 -6.16 -20.39
CA LYS A 153 -6.23 -6.85 -21.28
C LYS A 153 -5.99 -6.35 -22.68
N CYS A 154 -5.67 -7.24 -23.62
CA CYS A 154 -5.48 -6.88 -25.02
C CYS A 154 -6.40 -7.72 -25.90
N TYR A 155 -6.87 -7.16 -27.01
CA TYR A 155 -7.46 -7.98 -28.07
C TYR A 155 -6.37 -8.82 -28.72
N GLN A 156 -6.68 -10.10 -28.97
CA GLN A 156 -5.79 -11.02 -29.66
C GLN A 156 -6.52 -11.67 -30.84
N CYS A 157 -6.18 -11.24 -32.06
CA CYS A 157 -6.80 -11.75 -33.26
C CYS A 157 -5.92 -11.50 -34.49
N VAL A 158 -6.14 -12.31 -35.53
CA VAL A 158 -5.47 -12.22 -36.84
C VAL A 158 -6.54 -11.88 -37.87
N ASP A 159 -6.22 -10.96 -38.78
CA ASP A 159 -7.13 -10.45 -39.81
C ASP A 159 -8.43 -9.83 -39.25
N CYS A 160 -8.30 -9.10 -38.13
CA CYS A 160 -9.40 -8.45 -37.43
C CYS A 160 -9.29 -6.91 -37.55
N ALA A 161 -9.57 -6.41 -38.76
CA ALA A 161 -9.56 -4.98 -39.03
C ALA A 161 -10.47 -4.19 -38.06
N ILE A 162 -11.59 -4.80 -37.67
CA ILE A 162 -12.54 -4.25 -36.70
C ILE A 162 -12.65 -5.25 -35.55
N VAL A 163 -12.54 -4.76 -34.32
CA VAL A 163 -12.90 -5.51 -33.13
C VAL A 163 -14.42 -5.47 -32.98
N ASP A 164 -15.06 -6.62 -32.94
CA ASP A 164 -16.51 -6.76 -32.78
C ASP A 164 -16.87 -7.45 -31.45
N GLU A 165 -18.16 -7.69 -31.23
CA GLU A 165 -18.67 -8.35 -30.02
C GLU A 165 -18.21 -9.81 -29.88
N GLU A 166 -17.75 -10.45 -30.97
CA GLU A 166 -17.24 -11.83 -30.96
C GLU A 166 -15.74 -11.90 -30.65
N THR A 167 -15.02 -10.79 -30.82
CA THR A 167 -13.59 -10.70 -30.55
C THR A 167 -13.33 -10.69 -29.05
N THR A 168 -12.98 -11.85 -28.49
CA THR A 168 -12.77 -11.99 -27.04
C THR A 168 -11.40 -11.43 -26.64
N PRO A 169 -11.32 -10.50 -25.66
CA PRO A 169 -10.05 -10.06 -25.10
C PRO A 169 -9.30 -11.20 -24.43
N VAL A 170 -7.97 -11.17 -24.54
CA VAL A 170 -7.07 -12.05 -23.79
C VAL A 170 -6.47 -11.25 -22.66
N VAL A 171 -6.55 -11.83 -21.46
CA VAL A 171 -5.92 -11.31 -20.25
C VAL A 171 -4.72 -12.21 -19.98
N GLU A 172 -3.52 -11.63 -19.99
CA GLU A 172 -2.30 -12.36 -19.67
C GLU A 172 -1.43 -11.53 -18.73
N ASP A 173 -1.00 -12.16 -17.64
CA ASP A 173 -0.29 -11.52 -16.51
C ASP A 173 1.07 -10.90 -16.91
N LYS A 174 1.54 -11.21 -18.12
CA LYS A 174 2.85 -10.78 -18.62
C LYS A 174 2.77 -9.70 -19.68
N TYR A 175 1.58 -9.29 -20.12
CA TYR A 175 1.48 -8.21 -21.09
C TYR A 175 1.83 -6.86 -20.46
N LEU A 176 2.82 -6.20 -21.04
CA LEU A 176 3.29 -4.87 -20.64
C LEU A 176 2.77 -3.76 -21.59
N SER A 177 2.30 -4.14 -22.78
CA SER A 177 1.63 -3.24 -23.73
C SER A 177 0.71 -4.03 -24.66
N CYS A 178 -0.30 -3.39 -25.24
CA CYS A 178 -1.10 -3.97 -26.33
C CYS A 178 -0.57 -3.46 -27.67
N ALA A 179 -0.57 -4.31 -28.68
CA ALA A 179 -0.09 -4.03 -30.02
C ALA A 179 -1.20 -4.13 -31.08
N SER A 180 -1.08 -3.30 -32.10
CA SER A 180 -1.82 -3.39 -33.36
C SER A 180 -0.83 -3.34 -34.52
N THR A 181 -0.80 -4.38 -35.34
CA THR A 181 0.07 -4.46 -36.53
C THR A 181 -0.79 -4.39 -37.78
N VAL A 182 -0.51 -3.42 -38.65
CA VAL A 182 -1.15 -3.27 -39.96
C VAL A 182 -0.18 -3.61 -41.08
N PHE A 183 -0.68 -4.25 -42.13
CA PHE A 183 0.08 -4.53 -43.34
C PHE A 183 -0.24 -3.45 -44.38
N MET A 184 0.75 -2.64 -44.77
CA MET A 184 0.53 -1.42 -45.58
C MET A 184 -0.07 -1.68 -46.98
N ASN A 185 0.04 -2.90 -47.49
CA ASN A 185 -0.51 -3.31 -48.79
C ASN A 185 -1.77 -4.21 -48.66
N SER A 186 -2.33 -4.33 -47.46
CA SER A 186 -3.46 -5.20 -47.13
C SER A 186 -4.43 -4.48 -46.19
N THR A 187 -5.62 -5.02 -46.03
CA THR A 187 -6.56 -4.63 -44.97
C THR A 187 -6.37 -5.46 -43.70
N GLU A 188 -5.39 -6.38 -43.71
CA GLU A 188 -5.09 -7.26 -42.59
C GLU A 188 -4.54 -6.48 -41.40
N VAL A 189 -5.13 -6.75 -40.24
CA VAL A 189 -4.69 -6.22 -38.94
C VAL A 189 -4.52 -7.38 -37.97
N ILE A 190 -3.38 -7.42 -37.29
CA ILE A 190 -3.12 -8.32 -36.16
C ILE A 190 -3.17 -7.51 -34.88
N ARG A 191 -3.92 -7.99 -33.90
CA ARG A 191 -3.99 -7.42 -32.56
C ARG A 191 -3.40 -8.43 -31.59
N SER A 192 -2.56 -7.98 -30.66
CA SER A 192 -1.96 -8.86 -29.65
C SER A 192 -1.58 -8.10 -28.39
N GLY A 193 -1.24 -8.82 -27.31
CA GLY A 193 -0.40 -8.26 -26.24
C GLY A 193 1.08 -8.35 -26.60
N SER A 194 1.91 -7.58 -25.90
CA SER A 194 3.37 -7.60 -25.96
C SER A 194 3.94 -7.85 -24.57
N TYR A 195 4.98 -8.68 -24.49
CA TYR A 195 5.74 -8.92 -23.27
C TYR A 195 6.81 -7.84 -23.02
N GLU A 196 6.90 -6.85 -23.90
CA GLU A 196 7.83 -5.72 -23.83
C GLU A 196 7.07 -4.42 -23.51
N GLU A 197 7.71 -3.55 -22.73
CA GLU A 197 7.20 -2.23 -22.40
C GLU A 197 7.41 -1.29 -23.60
N HIS A 198 6.31 -0.65 -24.03
CA HIS A 198 6.31 0.33 -25.10
C HIS A 198 5.60 1.60 -24.64
N THR A 199 6.01 2.73 -25.20
CA THR A 199 5.34 4.00 -24.88
C THR A 199 3.98 4.06 -25.58
N ASP A 200 2.97 4.61 -24.91
CA ASP A 200 1.64 4.79 -25.51
C ASP A 200 1.72 5.64 -26.80
N GLY A 201 1.24 5.10 -27.91
CA GLY A 201 1.31 5.72 -29.23
C GLY A 201 2.64 5.54 -29.97
N GLU A 202 3.59 4.76 -29.41
CA GLU A 202 4.79 4.35 -30.14
C GLU A 202 4.40 3.51 -31.36
N CYS A 203 5.04 3.76 -32.50
CA CYS A 203 4.86 2.97 -33.72
C CYS A 203 6.19 2.70 -34.41
N ILE A 204 6.42 1.45 -34.81
CA ILE A 204 7.62 1.01 -35.54
C ILE A 204 7.18 0.39 -36.86
N GLN A 205 7.74 0.91 -37.95
CA GLN A 205 7.59 0.32 -39.27
C GLN A 205 8.73 -0.67 -39.53
N HIS A 206 8.38 -1.89 -39.90
CA HIS A 206 9.34 -2.92 -40.30
C HIS A 206 8.88 -3.59 -41.60
N MET A 207 9.64 -3.39 -42.68
CA MET A 207 9.26 -3.86 -44.02
C MET A 207 7.88 -3.33 -44.44
N GLU A 208 6.91 -4.23 -44.67
CA GLU A 208 5.55 -3.91 -45.10
C GLU A 208 4.55 -3.80 -43.95
N THR A 209 5.02 -3.85 -42.70
CA THR A 209 4.16 -3.74 -41.51
C THR A 209 4.45 -2.48 -40.70
N LEU A 210 3.41 -1.92 -40.09
CA LEU A 210 3.48 -0.89 -39.06
C LEU A 210 2.86 -1.45 -37.79
N THR A 211 3.63 -1.55 -36.72
CA THR A 211 3.15 -1.99 -35.40
C THR A 211 3.10 -0.78 -34.49
N CYS A 212 1.96 -0.55 -33.84
CA CYS A 212 1.77 0.50 -32.85
C CYS A 212 1.38 -0.12 -31.50
N TRP A 213 1.83 0.51 -30.42
CA TRP A 213 1.59 0.05 -29.05
C TRP A 213 0.82 1.06 -28.21
N CYS A 214 0.15 0.54 -27.20
CA CYS A 214 -0.57 1.32 -26.21
C CYS A 214 -0.56 0.61 -24.85
N SER A 215 -0.76 1.35 -23.76
CA SER A 215 -0.53 0.85 -22.39
C SER A 215 -1.79 0.80 -21.52
N GLN A 216 -2.98 0.87 -22.12
CA GLN A 216 -4.26 0.80 -21.40
C GLN A 216 -5.05 -0.46 -21.76
N ASP A 217 -5.92 -0.90 -20.87
CA ASP A 217 -6.81 -2.03 -21.14
C ASP A 217 -7.60 -1.82 -22.43
N LEU A 218 -7.54 -2.81 -23.32
CA LEU A 218 -8.29 -2.86 -24.58
C LEU A 218 -8.02 -1.67 -25.51
N CYS A 219 -6.88 -1.00 -25.35
CA CYS A 219 -6.50 0.17 -26.14
C CYS A 219 -6.22 -0.19 -27.61
N ASN A 220 -5.87 -1.44 -27.89
CA ASN A 220 -5.69 -1.92 -29.25
C ASN A 220 -7.03 -2.24 -29.96
N ASN A 221 -8.12 -1.55 -29.61
CA ASN A 221 -9.42 -1.66 -30.30
C ASN A 221 -9.56 -0.67 -31.46
N ASP A 222 -8.79 0.42 -31.44
CA ASP A 222 -9.03 1.54 -32.35
C ASP A 222 -8.96 1.09 -33.80
N GLN A 223 -9.86 1.65 -34.61
CA GLN A 223 -9.77 1.55 -36.05
C GLN A 223 -8.54 2.33 -36.49
N ILE A 224 -7.52 1.59 -36.94
CA ILE A 224 -6.39 2.22 -37.60
C ILE A 224 -6.91 2.70 -38.94
N GLY A 225 -7.21 4.00 -39.02
CA GLY A 225 -7.64 4.64 -40.26
C GLY A 225 -6.50 4.58 -41.27
N LEU A 226 -6.56 3.59 -42.16
CA LEU A 226 -5.75 3.50 -43.37
C LEU A 226 -6.28 4.44 -44.45
#